data_AF-A0A2G2YRA1-F1
#
_entry.id   AF-A0A2G2YRA1-F1
#
_cell.length_a   1.000
_cell.length_b   1.000
_cell.length_c   1.000
_cell.angle_alpha   90.00
_cell.angle_beta   90.00
_cell.angle_gamma   90.00
#
_symmetry.space_group_name_H-M   'P 1'
#
loop_
_entity.id
_entity.type
_entity.pdbx_description
1 polymer ?
#
loop_
_entity_poly.entity_id
_entity_poly.type
_entity_poly.pdbx_seq_one_letter_code
_entity_poly.pdbx_strand_id
1 'polypeptide(L)'
;MKELREITAKHPWNLMTASAADKGQFLNILLKLINAKNIMEIGVFTGYSLLAIAMDLPDDGTILAMDINRENYEIGLPVIEKAGLAHKIDFKEGPALSVLDQIIKT
;
A
#
# COMPACT_ATOMS: atom_id res chain seq x y z
N MET A 1 9.60 6.41 -2.61
CA MET A 1 8.81 7.46 -1.91
C MET A 1 8.75 8.80 -2.63
N LYS A 2 9.87 9.52 -2.83
CA LYS A 2 9.84 10.85 -3.46
C LYS A 2 9.20 10.83 -4.86
N GLU A 3 9.63 9.90 -5.71
CA GLU A 3 9.11 9.69 -7.06
C GLU A 3 7.59 9.45 -7.06
N LEU A 4 7.11 8.51 -6.24
CA LEU A 4 5.68 8.23 -6.12
C LEU A 4 4.89 9.46 -5.68
N ARG A 5 5.40 10.23 -4.70
CA ARG A 5 4.76 11.46 -4.25
C ARG A 5 4.62 12.50 -5.35
N GLU A 6 5.64 12.64 -6.20
CA GLU A 6 5.64 13.57 -7.33
C GLU A 6 4.66 13.15 -8.44
N ILE A 7 4.51 11.84 -8.67
CA ILE A 7 3.51 11.29 -9.59
C ILE A 7 2.11 11.54 -9.03
N THR A 8 1.85 11.14 -7.77
CA THR A 8 0.54 11.30 -7.14
C THR A 8 0.13 12.77 -7.03
N ALA A 9 1.07 13.70 -6.82
CA ALA A 9 0.79 15.13 -6.76
C ALA A 9 0.11 15.68 -8.04
N LYS A 10 0.26 15.01 -9.18
CA LYS A 10 -0.38 15.38 -10.45
C LYS A 10 -1.77 14.78 -10.63
N HIS A 11 -2.17 13.83 -9.78
CA HIS A 11 -3.48 13.18 -9.85
C HIS A 11 -4.60 14.15 -9.40
N PRO A 12 -5.80 14.17 -10.02
CA PRO A 12 -6.91 15.01 -9.58
C PRO A 12 -7.31 14.80 -8.11
N TRP A 13 -7.17 13.57 -7.62
CA TRP A 13 -7.43 13.20 -6.22
C TRP A 13 -6.16 13.16 -5.36
N ASN A 14 -5.12 13.94 -5.68
CA ASN A 14 -3.87 13.96 -4.93
C ASN A 14 -4.06 14.23 -3.43
N LEU A 15 -5.11 14.94 -3.03
CA LEU A 15 -5.41 15.20 -1.62
C LEU A 15 -5.70 13.92 -0.82
N MET A 16 -6.05 12.81 -1.47
CA MET A 16 -6.17 11.50 -0.80
C MET A 16 -4.82 10.98 -0.29
N THR A 17 -3.70 11.48 -0.83
CA THR A 17 -2.35 11.21 -0.32
C THR A 17 -1.90 12.22 0.74
N ALA A 18 -2.72 13.22 1.09
CA ALA A 18 -2.30 14.30 1.99
C ALA A 18 -1.93 13.77 3.39
N SER A 19 -0.86 14.34 3.94
CA SER A 19 -0.17 13.89 5.18
C SER A 19 0.65 12.61 5.07
N ALA A 20 0.96 12.15 3.85
CA ALA A 20 1.73 10.93 3.57
C ALA A 20 3.12 10.85 4.25
N ALA A 21 3.90 11.93 4.30
CA ALA A 21 5.29 11.87 4.78
C ALA A 21 5.38 11.55 6.29
N ASP A 22 4.70 12.33 7.14
CA ASP A 22 4.73 12.14 8.59
C ASP A 22 4.01 10.84 9.00
N LYS A 23 2.89 10.52 8.33
CA LYS A 23 2.16 9.25 8.54
C LYS A 23 3.00 8.04 8.15
N GLY A 24 3.77 8.12 7.05
CA GLY A 24 4.68 7.06 6.64
C GLY A 24 5.78 6.80 7.65
N GLN A 25 6.36 7.85 8.24
CA GLN A 25 7.37 7.69 9.30
C GLN A 25 6.79 7.07 10.57
N PHE A 26 5.58 7.47 10.97
CA PHE A 26 4.90 6.86 12.11
C PHE A 26 4.62 5.37 11.88
N LEU A 27 4.09 5.00 10.70
CA LEU A 27 3.85 3.60 10.34
C LEU A 27 5.15 2.79 10.37
N ASN A 28 6.27 3.34 9.90
CA ASN A 28 7.57 2.67 9.97
C ASN A 28 7.94 2.26 11.39
N ILE A 29 7.81 3.20 12.34
CA ILE A 29 8.10 2.95 13.75
C ILE A 29 7.16 1.87 14.28
N LEU A 30 5.86 1.99 14.02
CA LEU A 30 4.85 1.04 14.50
C LEU A 30 5.10 -0.38 14.00
N LEU A 31 5.35 -0.56 12.70
CA LEU A 31 5.60 -1.87 12.08
C LEU A 31 6.81 -2.57 12.68
N LYS A 32 7.89 -1.81 12.93
CA LYS A 32 9.10 -2.33 13.58
C LYS A 32 8.85 -2.74 15.03
N LEU A 33 8.10 -1.92 15.79
CA LEU A 33 7.81 -2.20 17.19
C LEU A 33 6.97 -3.46 17.38
N ILE A 34 6.04 -3.74 16.45
CA ILE A 34 5.18 -4.94 16.52
C ILE A 34 5.77 -6.14 15.78
N ASN A 35 6.97 -6.01 15.20
CA ASN A 35 7.59 -7.02 14.33
C ASN A 35 6.62 -7.54 13.24
N ALA A 36 6.00 -6.61 12.53
CA ALA A 36 4.99 -6.92 11.53
C ALA A 36 5.58 -7.76 10.38
N LYS A 37 4.80 -8.75 9.93
CA LYS A 37 5.16 -9.60 8.78
C LYS A 37 4.01 -9.79 7.79
N ASN A 38 2.78 -9.87 8.27
CA ASN A 38 1.59 -10.04 7.43
C ASN A 38 0.63 -8.87 7.68
N ILE A 39 0.41 -8.05 6.65
CA ILE A 39 -0.35 -6.81 6.74
C ILE A 39 -1.54 -6.85 5.78
N MET A 40 -2.62 -6.19 6.17
CA MET A 40 -3.75 -5.91 5.31
C MET A 40 -3.90 -4.40 5.16
N GLU A 41 -3.97 -3.88 3.94
CA GLU A 41 -4.22 -2.48 3.63
C GLU A 41 -5.56 -2.34 2.88
N ILE A 42 -6.49 -1.55 3.41
CA ILE A 42 -7.77 -1.21 2.79
C ILE A 42 -7.74 0.26 2.39
N GLY A 43 -7.88 0.54 1.11
CA GLY A 43 -7.69 1.87 0.53
C GLY A 43 -6.21 2.10 0.21
N VAL A 44 -5.84 1.80 -1.03
CA VAL A 44 -4.47 1.86 -1.56
C VAL A 44 -4.24 3.16 -2.33
N PHE A 45 -5.25 3.62 -3.09
CA PHE A 45 -5.11 4.72 -4.04
C PHE A 45 -3.89 4.52 -4.94
N THR A 46 -2.92 5.44 -4.93
CA THR A 46 -1.66 5.34 -5.71
C THR A 46 -0.55 4.58 -4.97
N GLY A 47 -0.80 4.09 -3.76
CA GLY A 47 0.11 3.19 -3.05
C GLY A 47 1.21 3.85 -2.23
N TYR A 48 1.04 5.10 -1.76
CA TYR A 48 2.06 5.74 -0.92
C TYR A 48 2.24 5.01 0.43
N SER A 49 1.14 4.73 1.14
CA SER A 49 1.13 3.91 2.36
C SER A 49 1.65 2.51 2.07
N LEU A 50 1.12 1.87 1.03
CA LEU A 50 1.52 0.54 0.58
C LEU A 50 3.03 0.41 0.38
N LEU A 51 3.65 1.37 -0.33
CA LEU A 51 5.10 1.40 -0.54
C LEU A 51 5.86 1.63 0.77
N ALA A 52 5.36 2.49 1.67
CA ALA A 52 5.96 2.70 2.99
C ALA A 52 6.00 1.40 3.79
N ILE A 53 4.86 0.70 3.88
CA ILE A 53 4.75 -0.58 4.58
C ILE A 53 5.68 -1.62 3.95
N ALA A 54 5.67 -1.77 2.62
CA ALA A 54 6.46 -2.78 1.93
C ALA A 54 7.99 -2.63 2.14
N MET A 55 8.49 -1.40 2.24
CA MET A 55 9.90 -1.11 2.54
C MET A 55 10.31 -1.54 3.96
N ASP A 56 9.35 -1.59 4.88
CA ASP A 56 9.62 -1.79 6.31
C ASP A 56 9.36 -3.21 6.79
N LEU A 57 8.60 -3.98 6.03
CA LEU A 57 8.44 -5.40 6.26
C LEU A 57 9.73 -6.17 5.92
N PRO A 58 9.98 -7.32 6.58
CA PRO A 58 11.03 -8.25 6.15
C PRO A 58 10.80 -8.69 4.70
N ASP A 59 11.82 -9.28 4.08
CA ASP A 59 11.77 -9.72 2.68
C ASP A 59 10.64 -10.72 2.42
N ASP A 60 10.40 -11.61 3.39
CA ASP A 60 9.33 -12.60 3.38
C ASP A 60 8.00 -12.07 3.98
N GLY A 61 7.86 -10.75 4.08
CA GLY A 61 6.64 -10.10 4.50
C GLY A 61 5.60 -10.01 3.38
N THR A 62 4.32 -10.05 3.73
CA THR A 62 3.21 -10.05 2.79
C THR A 62 2.21 -8.95 3.11
N ILE A 63 1.62 -8.37 2.07
CA ILE A 63 0.60 -7.34 2.14
C ILE A 63 -0.58 -7.76 1.27
N LEU A 64 -1.74 -7.98 1.89
CA LEU A 64 -3.02 -8.04 1.18
C LEU A 64 -3.55 -6.61 1.02
N ALA A 65 -3.46 -6.07 -0.19
CA ALA A 65 -3.85 -4.72 -0.51
C ALA A 65 -5.21 -4.72 -1.23
N MET A 66 -6.14 -3.86 -0.83
CA MET A 66 -7.48 -3.79 -1.39
C MET A 66 -7.87 -2.36 -1.75
N ASP A 67 -8.35 -2.17 -2.97
CA ASP A 67 -8.96 -0.91 -3.40
C ASP A 67 -10.05 -1.16 -4.45
N ILE A 68 -11.01 -0.27 -4.51
CA ILE A 68 -12.08 -0.31 -5.52
C ILE A 68 -11.60 0.16 -6.90
N ASN A 69 -10.47 0.86 -6.97
CA ASN A 69 -9.97 1.45 -8.21
C ASN A 69 -8.55 0.95 -8.52
N ARG A 70 -8.45 0.00 -9.47
CA ARG A 70 -7.17 -0.53 -9.95
C ARG A 70 -6.36 0.50 -10.74
N GLU A 71 -6.99 1.35 -11.52
CA GLU A 71 -6.31 2.34 -12.36
C GLU A 71 -5.40 3.25 -11.53
N ASN A 72 -5.87 3.67 -10.34
CA ASN A 72 -5.08 4.47 -9.41
C ASN A 72 -3.87 3.70 -8.87
N TYR A 73 -4.03 2.43 -8.54
CA TYR A 73 -2.93 1.58 -8.06
C TYR A 73 -1.85 1.42 -9.13
N GLU A 74 -2.26 1.22 -10.38
CA GLU A 74 -1.36 1.06 -11.53
C GLU A 74 -0.51 2.30 -11.81
N ILE A 75 -0.93 3.49 -11.38
CA ILE A 75 -0.09 4.71 -11.42
C ILE A 75 1.18 4.55 -10.56
N GLY A 76 1.04 3.92 -9.38
CA GLY A 76 2.14 3.75 -8.42
C GLY A 76 2.93 2.46 -8.59
N LEU A 77 2.32 1.44 -9.20
CA LEU A 77 2.90 0.11 -9.38
C LEU A 77 4.32 0.13 -10.00
N PRO A 78 4.61 0.91 -11.07
CA PRO A 78 5.97 0.97 -11.62
C PRO A 78 7.04 1.41 -10.61
N VAL A 79 6.68 2.29 -9.65
CA VAL A 79 7.59 2.73 -8.60
C VAL A 79 7.83 1.62 -7.57
N ILE A 80 6.78 0.84 -7.26
CA ILE A 80 6.85 -0.32 -6.36
C ILE A 80 7.70 -1.43 -6.99
N GLU A 81 7.51 -1.71 -8.28
CA GLU A 81 8.31 -2.68 -9.05
C GLU A 81 9.78 -2.26 -9.13
N LYS A 82 10.04 -0.99 -9.44
CA LYS A 82 11.39 -0.42 -9.46
C LYS A 82 12.09 -0.50 -8.10
N ALA A 83 11.33 -0.41 -7.00
CA ALA A 83 11.85 -0.61 -5.65
C ALA A 83 12.10 -2.09 -5.31
N GLY A 84 11.72 -3.02 -6.19
CA GLY A 84 11.87 -4.46 -5.98
C GLY A 84 10.86 -5.06 -4.99
N LEU A 85 9.79 -4.34 -4.64
CA LEU A 85 8.90 -4.69 -3.53
C LEU A 85 7.56 -5.29 -3.96
N ALA A 86 7.28 -5.35 -5.27
CA ALA A 86 6.01 -5.85 -5.80
C ALA A 86 5.71 -7.30 -5.37
N HIS A 87 6.74 -8.11 -5.15
CA HIS A 87 6.60 -9.50 -4.71
C HIS A 87 5.94 -9.65 -3.33
N LYS A 88 5.92 -8.59 -2.49
CA LYS A 88 5.28 -8.59 -1.18
C LYS A 88 3.78 -8.32 -1.24
N ILE A 89 3.24 -7.91 -2.40
CA ILE A 89 1.91 -7.32 -2.50
C ILE A 89 0.96 -8.23 -3.28
N ASP A 90 -0.12 -8.66 -2.63
CA ASP A 90 -1.29 -9.26 -3.28
C ASP A 90 -2.40 -8.21 -3.36
N PHE A 91 -2.58 -7.59 -4.53
CA PHE A 91 -3.59 -6.56 -4.74
C PHE A 91 -4.91 -7.17 -5.23
N LYS A 92 -6.00 -6.94 -4.48
CA LYS A 92 -7.37 -7.30 -4.86
C LYS A 92 -8.16 -6.04 -5.20
N GLU A 93 -8.73 -6.05 -6.40
CA GLU A 93 -9.65 -5.01 -6.81
C GLU A 93 -11.08 -5.33 -6.34
N GLY A 94 -11.77 -4.31 -5.83
CA GLY A 94 -13.18 -4.37 -5.48
C GLY A 94 -13.45 -3.92 -4.03
N PRO A 95 -14.72 -4.03 -3.58
CA PRO A 95 -15.09 -3.69 -2.22
C PRO A 95 -14.37 -4.59 -1.21
N ALA A 96 -13.64 -4.00 -0.27
CA ALA A 96 -12.89 -4.77 0.74
C ALA A 96 -13.78 -5.75 1.52
N LEU A 97 -15.03 -5.36 1.82
CA LEU A 97 -15.97 -6.23 2.54
C LEU A 97 -16.18 -7.58 1.84
N SER A 98 -16.25 -7.61 0.52
CA SER A 98 -16.40 -8.85 -0.24
C SER A 98 -15.19 -9.77 -0.14
N VAL A 99 -13.98 -9.20 -0.04
CA VAL A 99 -12.74 -9.96 0.16
C VAL A 99 -12.67 -10.48 1.60
N LEU A 100 -13.05 -9.65 2.58
CA LEU A 100 -13.11 -10.06 3.99
C LEU A 100 -14.08 -11.24 4.21
N ASP A 101 -15.24 -11.22 3.56
CA ASP A 101 -16.21 -12.32 3.62
C ASP A 101 -15.66 -13.63 3.07
N GLN A 102 -14.77 -13.57 2.06
CA GLN A 102 -14.11 -14.77 1.52
C GLN A 102 -13.09 -15.34 2.51
N ILE A 103 -12.36 -14.47 3.22
CA ILE A 103 -11.35 -14.88 4.21
C ILE A 103 -12.00 -15.56 5.43
N ILE A 104 -13.12 -15.02 5.93
CA ILE A 104 -13.79 -15.55 7.14
C ILE A 104 -14.48 -16.90 6.89
N LYS A 105 -14.81 -17.24 5.64
CA LYS A 105 -15.45 -18.51 5.28
C LYS A 105 -14.49 -19.70 5.23
N THR A 106 -13.21 -19.46 5.52
CA THR A 106 -12.14 -20.47 5.58
C THR A 106 -11.95 -20.96 7.01
#